data_AF-A0A0P9RE92-F1
#
_entry.id   AF-A0A0P9RE92-F1
#
_cell.length_a   1.000
_cell.length_b   1.000
_cell.length_c   1.000
_cell.angle_alpha   90.00
_cell.angle_beta   90.00
_cell.angle_gamma   90.00
#
_symmetry.space_group_name_H-M   'P 1'
#
loop_
_entity.id
_entity.type
_entity.pdbx_description
1 polymer ?
#
loop_
_entity_poly.entity_id
_entity_poly.type
_entity_poly.pdbx_seq_one_letter_code
_entity_poly.pdbx_strand_id
1 'polypeptide(L)'
;MTRNPTKAVRRGAPEIGKARRGEAQLNATIARINAALEVIKESGALFKNISQLAKEVARICGIDRSLLLKRGKTYRQCLERYPELLGDGSSPPTPYNIDIDPMHPVRIRNAQLEDENAKLRNIVDDLAKRTVRAPQPQGAVAKTNSVPEYQRDYELTCQLVDRILNHKRAIRIIDNTLTDLSDISGIPKPVADSQLIAPYVKWKNARA
;
A
#
# COMPACT_ATOMS: atom_id res chain seq x y z
N MET A 1 20.81 -30.50 -51.26
CA MET A 1 19.95 -29.39 -50.82
C MET A 1 20.12 -29.19 -49.32
N THR A 2 20.26 -27.92 -48.95
CA THR A 2 20.71 -27.37 -47.67
C THR A 2 19.60 -27.30 -46.60
N ARG A 3 19.99 -27.63 -45.36
CA ARG A 3 19.55 -27.14 -44.02
C ARG A 3 18.07 -26.78 -43.79
N ASN A 4 17.51 -27.31 -42.71
CA ASN A 4 17.05 -26.49 -41.56
C ASN A 4 16.81 -27.34 -40.31
N PRO A 5 17.51 -27.10 -39.18
CA PRO A 5 17.07 -27.56 -37.87
C PRO A 5 16.18 -26.49 -37.20
N THR A 6 15.04 -26.95 -36.67
CA THR A 6 14.05 -26.15 -35.96
C THR A 6 14.66 -25.50 -34.71
N LYS A 7 14.65 -24.17 -34.67
CA LYS A 7 15.11 -23.35 -33.54
C LYS A 7 14.20 -23.60 -32.34
N ALA A 8 14.75 -24.18 -31.27
CA ALA A 8 14.12 -24.20 -29.96
C ALA A 8 14.03 -22.77 -29.40
N VAL A 9 12.81 -22.26 -29.26
CA VAL A 9 12.54 -21.00 -28.55
C VAL A 9 12.69 -21.25 -27.05
N ARG A 10 13.88 -21.04 -26.50
CA ARG A 10 14.06 -20.84 -25.05
C ARG A 10 13.80 -19.37 -24.74
N ARG A 11 12.60 -19.02 -24.28
CA ARG A 11 12.34 -17.74 -23.60
C ARG A 11 11.36 -17.94 -22.46
N GLY A 12 11.88 -17.88 -21.24
CA GLY A 12 11.08 -17.88 -20.02
C GLY A 12 11.95 -17.93 -18.77
N ALA A 13 12.65 -16.83 -18.46
CA ALA A 13 12.92 -16.33 -17.10
C ALA A 13 14.12 -15.36 -17.06
N PRO A 14 13.88 -14.03 -16.91
CA PRO A 14 14.94 -13.14 -16.40
C PRO A 14 14.55 -12.38 -15.11
N GLU A 15 13.29 -12.46 -14.64
CA GLU A 15 12.79 -11.60 -13.55
C GLU A 15 13.21 -12.09 -12.14
N ILE A 16 13.13 -13.41 -11.88
CA ILE A 16 13.41 -14.00 -10.55
C ILE A 16 14.90 -13.87 -10.18
N GLY A 17 15.80 -13.86 -11.17
CA GLY A 17 17.25 -13.79 -10.95
C GLY A 17 17.75 -12.41 -10.51
N LYS A 18 17.06 -11.32 -10.88
CA LYS A 18 17.49 -9.95 -10.53
C LYS A 18 17.13 -9.59 -9.09
N ALA A 19 15.93 -9.96 -8.63
CA ALA A 19 15.50 -9.75 -7.25
C ALA A 19 16.40 -10.50 -6.26
N ARG A 20 16.69 -11.79 -6.52
CA ARG A 20 17.58 -12.61 -5.68
C ARG A 20 19.01 -12.08 -5.62
N ARG A 21 19.53 -11.51 -6.72
CA ARG A 21 20.87 -10.87 -6.75
C ARG A 21 20.91 -9.60 -5.92
N GLY A 22 19.85 -8.77 -5.98
CA GLY A 22 19.72 -7.56 -5.16
C GLY A 22 19.66 -7.86 -3.66
N GLU A 23 18.87 -8.86 -3.26
CA GLU A 23 18.77 -9.32 -1.87
C GLU A 23 20.09 -9.92 -1.36
N ALA A 24 20.75 -10.75 -2.16
CA ALA A 24 22.06 -11.31 -1.80
C ALA A 24 23.11 -10.22 -1.60
N GLN A 25 23.13 -9.19 -2.46
CA GLN A 25 24.06 -8.08 -2.36
C GLN A 25 23.76 -7.18 -1.14
N LEU A 26 22.48 -6.99 -0.82
CA LEU A 26 22.04 -6.30 0.39
C LEU A 26 22.51 -7.05 1.64
N ASN A 27 22.24 -8.35 1.72
CA ASN A 27 22.62 -9.20 2.85
C ASN A 27 24.14 -9.28 3.03
N ALA A 28 24.90 -9.41 1.95
CA ALA A 28 26.36 -9.38 2.00
C ALA A 28 26.91 -8.04 2.51
N THR A 29 26.23 -6.93 2.19
CA THR A 29 26.62 -5.60 2.69
C THR A 29 26.27 -5.43 4.15
N ILE A 30 25.10 -5.91 4.60
CA ILE A 30 24.71 -5.93 6.01
C ILE A 30 25.69 -6.77 6.84
N ALA A 31 26.07 -7.96 6.34
CA ALA A 31 27.03 -8.83 7.00
C ALA A 31 28.39 -8.15 7.18
N ARG A 32 28.88 -7.44 6.16
CA ARG A 32 30.13 -6.65 6.26
C ARG A 32 30.03 -5.54 7.28
N ILE A 33 28.90 -4.82 7.32
CA ILE A 33 28.65 -3.76 8.31
C ILE A 33 28.66 -4.32 9.73
N ASN A 34 27.96 -5.43 9.98
CA ASN A 34 27.94 -6.07 11.30
C ASN A 34 29.32 -6.58 11.70
N ALA A 35 30.06 -7.21 10.78
CA ALA A 35 31.42 -7.66 11.06
C ALA A 35 32.35 -6.48 11.43
N ALA A 36 32.22 -5.34 10.74
CA ALA A 36 32.98 -4.15 11.08
C ALA A 36 32.62 -3.59 12.47
N LEU A 37 31.34 -3.64 12.85
CA LEU A 37 30.87 -3.22 14.17
C LEU A 37 31.40 -4.13 15.29
N GLU A 38 31.43 -5.45 15.07
CA GLU A 38 32.03 -6.39 16.04
C GLU A 38 33.54 -6.14 16.21
N VAL A 39 34.28 -5.91 15.12
CA VAL A 39 35.72 -5.57 15.20
C VAL A 39 35.94 -4.28 15.99
N ILE A 40 35.09 -3.27 15.77
CA ILE A 40 35.13 -2.01 16.53
C ILE A 40 34.85 -2.27 18.01
N LYS A 41 33.88 -3.14 18.32
CA LYS A 41 33.53 -3.54 19.69
C LYS A 41 34.67 -4.26 20.39
N GLU A 42 35.31 -5.22 19.72
CA GLU A 42 36.49 -5.92 20.24
C GLU A 42 37.66 -4.96 20.49
N SER A 43 37.81 -3.92 19.67
CA SER A 43 38.85 -2.90 19.85
C SER A 43 38.59 -1.94 21.02
N GLY A 44 37.39 -1.96 21.62
CA GLY A 44 36.99 -1.07 22.72
C GLY A 44 36.84 0.41 22.31
N ALA A 45 36.74 0.69 21.01
CA ALA A 45 36.64 2.06 20.52
C ALA A 45 35.24 2.65 20.79
N LEU A 46 35.21 3.81 21.45
CA LEU A 46 33.98 4.56 21.73
C LEU A 46 33.91 5.82 20.86
N PHE A 47 32.72 6.11 20.33
CA PHE A 47 32.48 7.23 19.42
C PHE A 47 31.52 8.23 20.06
N LYS A 48 31.77 9.54 19.91
CA LYS A 48 30.93 10.57 20.55
C LYS A 48 29.51 10.60 19.99
N ASN A 49 29.32 10.21 18.74
CA ASN A 49 28.00 10.20 18.11
C ASN A 49 27.92 9.18 16.97
N ILE A 50 26.69 8.85 16.59
CA ILE A 50 26.41 7.92 15.48
C ILE A 50 27.03 8.34 14.15
N SER A 51 27.28 9.64 13.98
CA SER A 51 27.93 10.18 12.79
C SER A 51 29.40 9.82 12.69
N GLN A 52 30.11 9.77 13.83
CA GLN A 52 31.50 9.31 13.91
C GLN A 52 31.59 7.79 13.76
N LEU A 53 30.69 7.05 14.42
CA LEU A 53 30.58 5.60 14.24
C LEU A 53 30.32 5.24 12.76
N ALA A 54 29.37 5.91 12.13
CA ALA A 54 29.06 5.72 10.70
C ALA A 54 30.25 6.04 9.79
N LYS A 55 31.08 7.03 10.14
CA LYS A 55 32.29 7.37 9.37
C LYS A 55 33.31 6.23 9.44
N GLU A 56 33.47 5.62 10.60
CA GLU A 56 34.43 4.54 10.81
C GLU A 56 33.97 3.22 10.17
N VAL A 57 32.69 2.88 10.34
CA VAL A 57 32.08 1.73 9.66
C VAL A 57 32.12 1.90 8.13
N ALA A 58 31.85 3.10 7.62
CA ALA A 58 31.97 3.42 6.19
C ALA A 58 33.40 3.21 5.68
N ARG A 59 34.40 3.62 6.47
CA ARG A 59 35.83 3.43 6.16
C ARG A 59 36.20 1.95 6.08
N ILE A 60 35.76 1.14 7.04
CA ILE A 60 36.06 -0.31 7.09
C ILE A 60 35.34 -1.05 5.95
N CYS A 61 34.07 -0.71 5.69
CA CYS A 61 33.24 -1.42 4.73
C CYS A 61 33.39 -0.92 3.27
N GLY A 62 34.06 0.21 3.05
CA GLY A 62 34.19 0.84 1.74
C GLY A 62 32.84 1.30 1.17
N ILE A 63 31.95 1.82 2.02
CA ILE A 63 30.61 2.29 1.62
C ILE A 63 30.44 3.79 1.91
N ASP A 64 29.52 4.43 1.20
CA ASP A 64 29.24 5.85 1.44
C ASP A 64 28.54 6.06 2.79
N ARG A 65 29.08 6.99 3.59
CA ARG A 65 28.56 7.33 4.93
C ARG A 65 27.09 7.73 4.92
N SER A 66 26.59 8.36 3.87
CA SER A 66 25.19 8.81 3.80
C SER A 66 24.21 7.63 3.84
N LEU A 67 24.61 6.44 3.37
CA LEU A 67 23.79 5.23 3.41
C LEU A 67 23.49 4.77 4.84
N LEU A 68 24.42 5.01 5.76
CA LEU A 68 24.31 4.66 7.17
C LEU A 68 23.53 5.71 7.98
N LEU A 69 23.44 6.96 7.49
CA LEU A 69 22.80 8.06 8.20
C LEU A 69 21.34 8.31 7.79
N LYS A 70 20.91 7.81 6.62
CA LYS A 70 19.50 7.94 6.16
C LYS A 70 18.54 7.27 7.15
N ARG A 71 17.62 8.08 7.72
CA ARG A 71 16.58 7.61 8.65
C ARG A 71 15.66 6.58 7.97
N GLY A 72 15.29 5.53 8.69
CA GLY A 72 14.37 4.49 8.22
C GLY A 72 14.94 3.53 7.16
N LYS A 73 16.26 3.45 7.00
CA LYS A 73 16.93 2.52 6.08
C LYS A 73 17.63 1.39 6.82
N THR A 74 17.70 0.23 6.17
CA THR A 74 18.21 -1.04 6.71
C THR A 74 19.61 -0.93 7.31
N TYR A 75 20.50 -0.11 6.73
CA TYR A 75 21.87 0.03 7.21
C TYR A 75 22.00 0.89 8.48
N ARG A 76 21.08 1.84 8.70
CA ARG A 76 21.05 2.64 9.93
C ARG A 76 20.65 1.79 11.14
N GLN A 77 19.73 0.85 10.92
CA GLN A 77 19.31 -0.12 11.95
C GLN A 77 20.48 -0.99 12.43
N CYS A 78 21.49 -1.24 11.58
CA CYS A 78 22.70 -1.94 12.01
C CYS A 78 23.49 -1.13 13.06
N LEU A 79 23.63 0.18 12.90
CA LEU A 79 24.33 1.03 13.87
C LEU A 79 23.55 1.17 15.18
N GLU A 80 22.21 1.25 15.10
CA GLU A 80 21.33 1.39 16.26
C GLU A 80 21.32 0.14 17.16
N ARG A 81 21.79 -1.01 16.67
CA ARG A 81 21.95 -2.25 17.45
C ARG A 81 23.19 -2.27 18.36
N TYR A 82 24.12 -1.32 18.19
CA TYR A 82 25.35 -1.23 18.98
C TYR A 82 25.43 0.10 19.74
N PRO A 83 24.45 0.40 20.63
CA PRO A 83 24.48 1.63 21.42
C PRO A 83 25.72 1.72 22.33
N GLU A 84 26.31 0.58 22.73
CA GLU A 84 27.50 0.50 23.57
C GLU A 84 28.76 1.11 22.93
N LEU A 85 28.77 1.28 21.59
CA LEU A 85 29.88 1.91 20.88
C LEU A 85 29.80 3.46 20.93
N LEU A 86 28.74 4.01 21.51
CA LEU A 86 28.57 5.45 21.66
C LEU A 86 29.06 5.86 23.06
N GLY A 87 30.11 6.70 23.08
CA GLY A 87 30.79 7.15 24.29
C GLY A 87 30.05 8.23 25.09
N ASP A 88 28.94 8.74 24.57
CA ASP A 88 27.98 9.45 25.41
C ASP A 88 27.16 8.36 26.13
N GLY A 89 27.10 8.40 27.46
CA GLY A 89 26.25 7.57 28.31
C GLY A 89 24.75 7.74 28.07
N SER A 90 24.34 7.92 26.82
CA SER A 90 23.14 7.37 26.24
C SER A 90 23.01 5.93 26.73
N SER A 91 22.40 5.76 27.91
CA SER A 91 21.57 4.60 28.19
C SER A 91 20.93 4.18 26.86
N PRO A 92 20.86 2.87 26.53
CA PRO A 92 19.98 2.42 25.46
C PRO A 92 18.69 3.21 25.64
N PRO A 93 18.19 3.93 24.61
CA PRO A 93 17.04 4.81 24.76
C PRO A 93 16.04 3.97 25.54
N THR A 94 15.79 4.38 26.80
CA THR A 94 15.14 3.57 27.85
C THR A 94 14.15 2.73 27.12
N PRO A 95 14.31 1.38 27.09
CA PRO A 95 13.63 0.53 26.12
C PRO A 95 12.22 1.07 26.15
N TYR A 96 11.81 1.73 25.05
CA TYR A 96 10.54 2.45 25.03
C TYR A 96 9.61 1.50 25.73
N ASN A 97 8.90 1.92 26.77
CA ASN A 97 7.95 0.99 27.36
C ASN A 97 7.02 0.62 26.19
N ILE A 98 7.30 -0.51 25.53
CA ILE A 98 6.58 -1.04 24.37
C ILE A 98 5.40 -1.81 24.96
N ASP A 99 4.84 -1.30 26.05
CA ASP A 99 3.41 -1.09 26.09
C ASP A 99 3.07 -0.09 24.96
N ILE A 100 3.22 -0.56 23.70
CA ILE A 100 2.36 -0.07 22.63
C ILE A 100 0.98 -0.28 23.22
N ASP A 101 0.34 0.83 23.63
CA ASP A 101 -1.05 0.83 24.03
C ASP A 101 -1.76 -0.14 23.08
N PRO A 102 -2.32 -1.26 23.55
CA PRO A 102 -2.94 -2.26 22.67
C PRO A 102 -4.04 -1.62 21.80
N MET A 103 -4.53 -0.43 22.18
CA MET A 103 -5.43 0.38 21.38
C MET A 103 -4.75 1.24 20.30
N HIS A 104 -3.44 1.42 20.28
CA HIS A 104 -2.73 2.27 19.30
C HIS A 104 -2.95 1.81 17.85
N PRO A 105 -2.88 0.50 17.50
CA PRO A 105 -3.27 0.04 16.16
C PRO A 105 -4.75 0.30 15.85
N VAL A 106 -5.63 0.19 16.85
CA VAL A 106 -7.07 0.46 16.72
C VAL A 106 -7.31 1.95 16.48
N ARG A 107 -6.59 2.84 17.17
CA ARG A 107 -6.67 4.29 17.01
C ARG A 107 -6.19 4.74 15.63
N ILE A 108 -5.11 4.16 15.12
CA ILE A 108 -4.65 4.42 13.74
C ILE A 108 -5.72 3.98 12.74
N ARG A 109 -6.29 2.78 12.93
CA ARG A 109 -7.35 2.27 12.05
C ARG A 109 -8.62 3.12 12.14
N ASN A 110 -8.99 3.56 13.33
CA ASN A 110 -10.14 4.44 13.53
C ASN A 110 -9.91 5.80 12.88
N ALA A 111 -8.72 6.39 13.01
CA ALA A 111 -8.38 7.63 12.32
C ALA A 111 -8.44 7.50 10.78
N GLN A 112 -7.99 6.35 10.24
CA GLN A 112 -8.13 6.05 8.81
C GLN A 112 -9.61 5.89 8.40
N LEU A 113 -10.41 5.18 9.21
CA LEU A 113 -11.85 5.02 8.98
C LEU A 113 -12.63 6.33 9.14
N GLU A 114 -12.19 7.23 10.02
CA GLU A 114 -12.75 8.57 10.19
C GLU A 114 -12.45 9.47 8.99
N ASP A 115 -11.22 9.42 8.46
CA ASP A 115 -10.85 10.12 7.23
C ASP A 115 -11.61 9.58 6.01
N GLU A 116 -11.77 8.26 5.91
CA GLU A 116 -12.62 7.63 4.89
C GLU A 116 -14.09 8.03 5.04
N ASN A 117 -14.63 8.05 6.27
CA ASN A 117 -15.99 8.52 6.53
C ASN A 117 -16.17 10.00 6.17
N ALA A 118 -15.19 10.84 6.47
CA ALA A 118 -15.22 12.26 6.10
C ALA A 118 -15.22 12.43 4.58
N LYS A 119 -14.43 11.63 3.85
CA LYS A 119 -14.43 11.62 2.38
C LYS A 119 -15.75 11.13 1.80
N LEU A 120 -16.33 10.06 2.35
CA LEU A 120 -17.63 9.55 1.92
C LEU A 120 -18.74 10.57 2.19
N ARG A 121 -18.74 11.22 3.36
CA ARG A 121 -19.65 12.32 3.67
C ARG A 121 -19.49 13.49 2.71
N ASN A 122 -18.26 13.89 2.38
CA ASN A 122 -18.01 14.93 1.38
C ASN A 122 -18.50 14.55 -0.02
N ILE A 123 -18.39 13.27 -0.40
CA ILE A 123 -18.95 12.77 -1.67
C ILE A 123 -20.48 12.84 -1.64
N VAL A 124 -21.10 12.42 -0.52
CA VAL A 124 -22.57 12.51 -0.33
C VAL A 124 -23.02 13.97 -0.37
N ASP A 125 -22.33 14.88 0.31
CA ASP A 125 -22.63 16.30 0.33
C ASP A 125 -22.41 16.97 -1.04
N ASP A 126 -21.35 16.63 -1.77
CA ASP A 126 -21.12 17.14 -3.14
C ASP A 126 -22.21 16.66 -4.10
N LEU A 127 -22.67 15.42 -3.95
CA LEU A 127 -23.79 14.87 -4.72
C LEU A 127 -25.12 15.54 -4.36
N ALA A 128 -25.38 15.76 -3.07
CA ALA A 128 -26.56 16.48 -2.58
C ALA A 128 -26.58 17.96 -3.00
N LYS A 129 -25.41 18.57 -3.27
CA LYS A 129 -25.30 19.93 -3.81
C LYS A 129 -25.42 19.95 -5.34
N ARG A 130 -25.02 18.88 -6.03
CA ARG A 130 -25.11 18.76 -7.50
C ARG A 130 -26.53 18.53 -8.02
N THR A 131 -27.48 18.09 -7.20
CA THR A 131 -28.90 17.97 -7.58
C THR A 131 -29.58 19.30 -7.89
N VAL A 132 -28.94 20.46 -7.62
CA VAL A 132 -29.46 21.78 -8.03
C VAL A 132 -29.10 22.14 -9.49
N ARG A 133 -28.15 21.46 -10.13
CA ARG A 133 -27.85 21.67 -11.55
C ARG A 133 -28.47 20.56 -12.38
N ALA A 134 -29.72 20.80 -12.79
CA ALA A 134 -30.43 20.00 -13.78
C ALA A 134 -29.51 19.68 -14.98
N PRO A 135 -29.51 18.44 -15.49
CA PRO A 135 -28.82 18.12 -16.72
C PRO A 135 -29.49 18.90 -17.85
N GLN A 136 -28.71 19.70 -18.57
CA GLN A 136 -29.17 20.29 -19.83
C GLN A 136 -29.34 19.14 -20.83
N PRO A 137 -30.55 18.87 -21.35
CA PRO A 137 -30.77 17.73 -22.23
C PRO A 137 -30.21 18.07 -23.60
N GLN A 138 -29.04 17.53 -23.93
CA GLN A 138 -28.58 17.48 -25.31
C GLN A 138 -29.13 16.21 -25.96
N GLY A 139 -30.20 16.40 -26.73
CA GLY A 139 -30.60 15.51 -27.81
C GLY A 139 -31.51 14.34 -27.41
N ALA A 140 -32.82 14.59 -27.34
CA ALA A 140 -33.85 13.83 -28.07
C ALA A 140 -35.24 14.18 -27.52
N VAL A 141 -36.04 14.82 -28.37
CA VAL A 141 -37.50 14.77 -28.51
C VAL A 141 -38.34 14.72 -27.22
N ALA A 142 -39.04 15.83 -27.02
CA ALA A 142 -40.22 16.02 -26.18
C ALA A 142 -41.06 14.76 -25.91
N LYS A 143 -41.10 14.34 -24.65
CA LYS A 143 -42.36 14.08 -23.92
C LYS A 143 -42.20 14.57 -22.49
N THR A 144 -42.94 15.63 -22.17
CA THR A 144 -43.39 15.95 -20.81
C THR A 144 -44.06 14.70 -20.24
N ASN A 145 -43.33 13.97 -19.41
CA ASN A 145 -43.87 13.12 -18.37
C ASN A 145 -42.86 13.22 -17.24
N SER A 146 -43.33 13.58 -16.05
CA SER A 146 -42.55 13.45 -14.83
C SER A 146 -41.90 12.07 -14.83
N VAL A 147 -40.58 12.03 -15.01
CA VAL A 147 -39.82 10.82 -14.74
C VAL A 147 -40.18 10.49 -13.28
N PRO A 148 -40.80 9.34 -13.00
CA PRO A 148 -41.21 9.01 -11.64
C PRO A 148 -40.02 9.22 -10.71
N GLU A 149 -40.20 9.89 -9.56
CA GLU A 149 -39.08 10.15 -8.62
C GLU A 149 -38.28 8.87 -8.35
N TYR A 150 -38.97 7.74 -8.27
CA TYR A 150 -38.40 6.40 -8.19
C TYR A 150 -37.37 6.06 -9.27
N GLN A 151 -37.60 6.45 -10.53
CA GLN A 151 -36.67 6.20 -11.64
C GLN A 151 -35.41 7.06 -11.50
N ARG A 152 -35.53 8.31 -11.02
CA ARG A 152 -34.38 9.17 -10.72
C ARG A 152 -33.56 8.65 -9.54
N ASP A 153 -34.22 8.27 -8.46
CA ASP A 153 -33.58 7.74 -7.26
C ASP A 153 -32.89 6.40 -7.54
N TYR A 154 -33.51 5.58 -8.39
CA TYR A 154 -32.93 4.35 -8.91
C TYR A 154 -31.65 4.60 -9.72
N GLU A 155 -31.67 5.57 -10.65
CA GLU A 155 -30.48 5.93 -11.43
C GLU A 155 -29.37 6.51 -10.55
N LEU A 156 -29.71 7.35 -9.57
CA LEU A 156 -28.75 7.94 -8.64
C LEU A 156 -28.07 6.86 -7.79
N THR A 157 -28.86 5.90 -7.29
CA THR A 157 -28.36 4.79 -6.50
C THR A 157 -27.44 3.90 -7.33
N CYS A 158 -27.79 3.60 -8.60
CA CYS A 158 -26.91 2.83 -9.48
C CYS A 158 -25.60 3.56 -9.80
N GLN A 159 -25.62 4.88 -9.99
CA GLN A 159 -24.40 5.69 -10.16
C GLN A 159 -23.52 5.72 -8.91
N LEU A 160 -24.14 5.78 -7.73
CA LEU A 160 -23.43 5.72 -6.44
C LEU A 160 -22.70 4.38 -6.30
N VAL A 161 -23.41 3.27 -6.55
CA VAL A 161 -22.81 1.92 -6.53
C VAL A 161 -21.64 1.84 -7.51
N ASP A 162 -21.77 2.34 -8.74
CA ASP A 162 -20.67 2.30 -9.71
C ASP A 162 -19.42 3.06 -9.24
N ARG A 163 -19.60 4.25 -8.64
CA ARG A 163 -18.47 5.03 -8.09
C ARG A 163 -17.81 4.33 -6.91
N ILE A 164 -18.59 3.73 -6.02
CA ILE A 164 -18.06 2.97 -4.87
C ILE A 164 -17.21 1.79 -5.35
N LEU A 165 -17.70 1.04 -6.35
CA LEU A 165 -16.95 -0.09 -6.91
C LEU A 165 -15.69 0.35 -7.67
N ASN A 166 -15.74 1.48 -8.38
CA ASN A 166 -14.57 2.05 -9.04
C ASN A 166 -13.51 2.53 -8.02
N HIS A 167 -13.94 3.04 -6.87
CA HIS A 167 -13.04 3.49 -5.81
C HIS A 167 -12.42 2.31 -5.06
N LYS A 168 -13.24 1.33 -4.64
CA LYS A 168 -12.78 0.14 -3.91
C LYS A 168 -12.63 -1.05 -4.86
N ARG A 169 -11.53 -1.07 -5.62
CA ARG A 169 -11.19 -2.10 -6.63
C ARG A 169 -11.12 -3.55 -6.12
N ALA A 170 -11.04 -3.72 -4.80
CA ALA A 170 -11.07 -5.02 -4.15
C ALA A 170 -12.49 -5.61 -4.05
N ILE A 171 -13.54 -4.79 -4.14
CA ILE A 171 -14.92 -5.26 -4.24
C ILE A 171 -15.24 -5.50 -5.71
N ARG A 172 -15.67 -6.72 -6.04
CA ARG A 172 -16.01 -7.14 -7.40
C ARG A 172 -17.31 -7.93 -7.41
N ILE A 173 -17.95 -7.96 -8.57
CA ILE A 173 -19.09 -8.83 -8.81
C ILE A 173 -18.54 -10.14 -9.35
N ILE A 174 -18.73 -11.22 -8.60
CA ILE A 174 -18.30 -12.58 -8.95
C ILE A 174 -19.54 -13.47 -8.78
N ASP A 175 -19.89 -14.25 -9.80
CA ASP A 175 -21.07 -15.14 -9.79
C ASP A 175 -22.36 -14.44 -9.35
N ASN A 176 -22.62 -13.26 -9.92
CA ASN A 176 -23.75 -12.38 -9.57
C ASN A 176 -23.82 -12.00 -8.08
N THR A 177 -22.73 -12.09 -7.33
CA THR A 177 -22.67 -11.71 -5.91
C THR A 177 -21.62 -10.61 -5.74
N LEU A 178 -21.91 -9.61 -4.89
CA LEU A 178 -20.93 -8.59 -4.58
C LEU A 178 -19.95 -9.13 -3.54
N THR A 179 -18.67 -9.20 -3.89
CA THR A 179 -17.67 -9.90 -3.10
C THR A 179 -16.48 -8.99 -2.82
N ASP A 180 -16.10 -8.87 -1.55
CA ASP A 180 -14.91 -8.14 -1.11
C ASP A 180 -13.71 -9.09 -1.04
N LEU A 181 -12.65 -8.76 -1.77
CA LEU A 181 -11.38 -9.50 -1.84
C LEU A 181 -10.28 -8.86 -0.98
N SER A 182 -10.58 -7.82 -0.21
CA SER A 182 -9.59 -7.10 0.61
C SER A 182 -9.28 -7.76 1.96
N ASP A 183 -9.89 -8.91 2.26
CA ASP A 183 -9.66 -9.57 3.55
C ASP A 183 -8.29 -10.24 3.64
N ILE A 184 -7.67 -10.13 4.81
CA ILE A 184 -6.32 -10.64 5.12
C ILE A 184 -6.28 -12.17 5.04
N SER A 185 -7.43 -12.81 5.24
CA SER A 185 -7.60 -14.27 5.13
C SER A 185 -7.49 -14.80 3.71
N GLY A 186 -7.62 -13.94 2.68
CA GLY A 186 -7.71 -14.35 1.29
C GLY A 186 -9.03 -15.03 0.91
N ILE A 187 -9.98 -15.15 1.85
CA ILE A 187 -11.30 -15.73 1.61
C ILE A 187 -12.22 -14.61 1.09
N PRO A 188 -12.82 -14.76 -0.11
CA PRO A 188 -13.75 -13.78 -0.65
C PRO A 188 -14.97 -13.64 0.26
N LYS A 189 -15.25 -12.42 0.74
CA LYS A 189 -16.39 -12.16 1.64
C LYS A 189 -17.59 -11.64 0.85
N PRO A 190 -18.75 -12.32 0.87
CA PRO A 190 -19.95 -11.80 0.23
C PRO A 190 -20.46 -10.57 1.01
N VAL A 191 -20.67 -9.48 0.28
CA VAL A 191 -21.16 -8.18 0.77
C VAL A 191 -22.64 -8.01 0.45
N ALA A 192 -23.07 -8.44 -0.73
CA ALA A 192 -24.47 -8.40 -1.16
C ALA A 192 -24.78 -9.58 -2.08
N ASP A 193 -26.00 -10.11 -1.97
CA ASP A 193 -26.48 -11.25 -2.72
C ASP A 193 -26.92 -10.88 -4.15
N SER A 194 -27.27 -11.92 -4.92
CA SER A 194 -27.68 -11.76 -6.32
C SER A 194 -28.98 -10.99 -6.51
N GLN A 195 -29.87 -11.01 -5.54
CA GLN A 195 -31.13 -10.27 -5.58
C GLN A 195 -30.90 -8.77 -5.42
N LEU A 196 -30.02 -8.37 -4.49
CA LEU A 196 -29.71 -6.96 -4.25
C LEU A 196 -28.86 -6.34 -5.35
N ILE A 197 -28.02 -7.12 -6.04
CA ILE A 197 -27.17 -6.57 -7.12
C ILE A 197 -27.78 -6.64 -8.51
N ALA A 198 -28.79 -7.50 -8.74
CA ALA A 198 -29.44 -7.65 -10.04
C ALA A 198 -29.94 -6.32 -10.66
N PRO A 199 -30.55 -5.38 -9.90
CA PRO A 199 -30.98 -4.10 -10.45
C PRO A 199 -29.80 -3.25 -10.95
N TYR A 200 -28.66 -3.25 -10.24
CA TYR A 200 -27.46 -2.52 -10.64
C TYR A 200 -26.79 -3.15 -11.86
N VAL A 201 -26.67 -4.48 -11.91
CA VAL A 201 -26.08 -5.21 -13.05
C VAL A 201 -26.90 -4.96 -14.31
N LYS A 202 -28.23 -5.00 -14.21
CA LYS A 202 -29.14 -4.69 -15.32
C LYS A 202 -28.95 -3.26 -15.83
N TRP A 203 -28.82 -2.29 -14.92
CA TRP A 203 -28.56 -0.89 -15.27
C TRP A 203 -27.19 -0.69 -15.94
N LYS A 204 -26.14 -1.34 -15.43
CA LYS A 204 -24.78 -1.26 -15.97
C LYS A 204 -24.69 -1.83 -17.37
N ASN A 205 -25.32 -2.98 -17.60
CA ASN A 205 -25.33 -3.64 -18.91
C ASN A 205 -26.20 -2.90 -19.94
N ALA A 206 -27.20 -2.13 -19.52
CA ALA A 206 -28.01 -1.31 -20.42
C ALA A 206 -27.28 -0.03 -20.91
N ARG A 207 -26.15 0.31 -20.30
CA ARG A 207 -25.34 1.52 -20.61
C ARG A 207 -23.97 1.22 -21.24
N ALA A 208 -23.56 -0.05 -21.29
CA ALA A 208 -22.33 -0.51 -21.94
C ALA A 208 -22.57 -0.72 -23.44
#